data_AF-E5YFN4-F1
#
_entry.id   AF-E5YFN4-F1
#
_cell.length_a   1.000
_cell.length_b   1.000
_cell.length_c   1.000
_cell.angle_alpha   90.00
_cell.angle_beta   90.00
_cell.angle_gamma   90.00
#
_symmetry.space_group_name_H-M   'P 1'
#
loop_
_entity.id
_entity.type
_entity.pdbx_description
1 polymer ?
#
loop_
_entity_poly.entity_id
_entity_poly.type
_entity_poly.pdbx_seq_one_letter_code
_entity_poly.pdbx_strand_id
1 'polypeptide(L)'
;MKKRVVLTGILAIWGCTVSGSALAARTVETVSKAQFGKQWAFVKEEVQLQCTKDHALFVINASTLAQYPLDEKAAELVKTKKWLLSH
;
A
#
# COMPACT_ATOMS: atom_id res chain seq x y z
N MET A 1 -35.83 6.61 38.82
CA MET A 1 -34.59 6.05 38.25
C MET A 1 -34.69 6.03 36.72
N LYS A 2 -34.43 7.14 36.03
CA LYS A 2 -34.56 7.22 34.55
C LYS A 2 -33.61 8.25 33.92
N LYS A 3 -33.21 9.28 34.69
CA LYS A 3 -32.29 10.35 34.25
C LYS A 3 -30.83 9.90 34.09
N ARG A 4 -30.38 8.89 34.85
CA ARG A 4 -28.99 8.40 34.78
C ARG A 4 -28.70 7.61 33.51
N VAL A 5 -29.67 6.85 32.98
CA VAL A 5 -29.51 6.04 31.76
C VAL A 5 -29.42 6.90 30.50
N VAL A 6 -30.12 8.05 30.48
CA VAL A 6 -30.09 8.98 29.34
C VAL A 6 -28.75 9.72 29.26
N LEU A 7 -28.15 10.07 30.41
CA LEU A 7 -26.89 10.82 30.44
C LEU A 7 -25.67 9.97 30.06
N THR A 8 -25.67 8.66 30.36
CA THR A 8 -24.63 7.74 29.89
C THR A 8 -24.79 7.34 28.42
N GLY A 9 -26.00 7.47 27.85
CA GLY A 9 -26.24 7.18 26.44
C GLY A 9 -25.65 8.22 25.49
N ILE A 10 -25.64 9.49 25.88
CA ILE A 10 -25.19 10.60 25.00
C ILE A 10 -23.65 10.67 24.91
N LEU A 11 -22.93 10.30 25.96
CA LEU A 11 -21.46 10.33 25.96
C LEU A 11 -20.82 9.20 25.16
N ALA A 12 -21.52 8.07 24.98
CA ALA A 12 -21.06 6.92 24.21
C ALA A 12 -21.16 7.12 22.68
N ILE A 13 -21.96 8.09 22.23
CA ILE A 13 -22.19 8.35 20.79
C ILE A 13 -21.09 9.25 20.19
N TRP A 14 -20.36 10.01 21.02
CA TRP A 14 -19.31 10.92 20.56
C TRP A 14 -17.93 10.23 20.38
N GLY A 15 -17.73 9.06 20.99
CA GLY A 15 -16.39 8.48 21.16
C GLY A 15 -15.77 7.73 19.97
N CYS A 16 -16.53 7.37 18.92
CA CYS A 16 -16.05 6.39 17.94
C CYS A 16 -16.35 6.77 16.48
N THR A 17 -15.85 7.92 16.02
CA THR A 17 -15.82 8.25 14.57
C THR A 17 -14.43 8.63 14.08
N VAL A 18 -13.40 7.86 14.47
CA VAL A 18 -12.21 7.74 13.62
C VAL A 18 -12.34 6.43 12.86
N SER A 19 -13.21 6.43 11.86
CA SER A 19 -13.12 5.45 10.79
C SER A 19 -11.86 5.81 10.03
N GLY A 20 -10.76 5.10 10.34
CA GLY A 20 -9.54 5.19 9.56
C GLY A 20 -9.92 4.95 8.11
N SER A 21 -9.85 5.99 7.30
CA SER A 21 -9.87 5.83 5.86
C SER A 21 -8.61 5.03 5.56
N ALA A 22 -8.75 3.72 5.42
CA ALA A 22 -7.87 2.95 4.58
C ALA A 22 -8.09 3.52 3.18
N LEU A 23 -7.43 4.65 2.91
CA LEU A 23 -7.14 5.07 1.56
C LEU A 23 -6.63 3.79 0.92
N ALA A 24 -7.35 3.29 -0.08
CA ALA A 24 -6.86 2.24 -0.96
C ALA A 24 -5.67 2.85 -1.70
N ALA A 25 -4.59 3.07 -0.95
CA ALA A 25 -3.28 3.37 -1.45
C ALA A 25 -3.00 2.18 -2.34
N ARG A 26 -2.77 2.50 -3.62
CA ARG A 26 -2.10 1.63 -4.58
C ARG A 26 -1.22 0.67 -3.80
N THR A 27 -1.45 -0.63 -3.91
CA THR A 27 -0.91 -1.65 -3.00
C THR A 27 0.62 -1.60 -3.05
N VAL A 28 1.17 -0.74 -2.20
CA VAL A 28 2.58 -0.38 -2.13
C VAL A 28 3.05 -0.92 -0.80
N GLU A 29 3.80 -1.99 -0.87
CA GLU A 29 4.29 -2.72 0.29
C GLU A 29 5.79 -2.50 0.41
N THR A 30 6.23 -2.01 1.56
CA THR A 30 7.65 -1.84 1.83
C THR A 30 8.23 -3.15 2.34
N VAL A 31 9.24 -3.65 1.64
CA VAL A 31 9.95 -4.89 1.99
C VAL A 31 11.42 -4.59 2.21
N SER A 32 12.04 -5.28 3.16
CA SER A 32 13.44 -5.05 3.53
C SER A 32 14.23 -6.33 3.71
N LYS A 33 15.54 -6.23 3.52
CA LYS A 33 16.50 -7.32 3.74
C LYS A 33 16.40 -7.92 5.13
N ALA A 34 16.01 -7.15 6.14
CA ALA A 34 15.81 -7.64 7.49
C ALA A 34 14.74 -8.74 7.58
N GLN A 35 13.71 -8.68 6.73
CA GLN A 35 12.60 -9.64 6.71
C GLN A 35 12.99 -10.96 6.01
N PHE A 36 13.86 -10.90 4.98
CA PHE A 36 14.16 -12.03 4.09
C PHE A 36 15.60 -12.57 4.22
N GLY A 37 16.47 -11.88 4.95
CA GLY A 37 17.85 -12.30 5.22
C GLY A 37 18.64 -12.65 3.95
N LYS A 38 19.09 -13.90 3.86
CA LYS A 38 19.89 -14.41 2.73
C LYS A 38 19.11 -14.56 1.42
N GLN A 39 17.77 -14.63 1.50
CA GLN A 39 16.91 -14.73 0.32
C GLN A 39 16.59 -13.37 -0.31
N TRP A 40 17.15 -12.30 0.24
CA TRP A 40 16.95 -10.95 -0.26
C TRP A 40 17.56 -10.76 -1.66
N ALA A 41 16.71 -10.43 -2.62
CA ALA A 41 17.07 -10.37 -4.04
C ALA A 41 17.56 -8.98 -4.50
N PHE A 42 17.40 -7.94 -3.69
CA PHE A 42 17.71 -6.57 -4.09
C PHE A 42 19.06 -6.10 -3.55
N VAL A 43 19.72 -5.21 -4.31
CA VAL A 43 20.98 -4.58 -3.88
C VAL A 43 20.74 -3.58 -2.75
N LYS A 44 19.59 -2.91 -2.75
CA LYS A 44 19.18 -1.97 -1.70
C LYS A 44 18.67 -2.73 -0.49
N GLU A 45 18.85 -2.16 0.71
CA GLU A 45 18.37 -2.77 1.95
C GLU A 45 16.85 -2.79 2.06
N GLU A 46 16.18 -1.84 1.40
CA GLU A 46 14.73 -1.72 1.38
C GLU A 46 14.27 -1.28 -0.01
N VAL A 47 13.15 -1.82 -0.46
CA VAL A 47 12.46 -1.41 -1.68
C VAL A 47 10.95 -1.40 -1.44
N GLN A 48 10.22 -0.65 -2.26
CA GLN A 48 8.76 -0.67 -2.22
C GLN A 48 8.24 -1.47 -3.39
N LEU A 49 7.43 -2.50 -3.15
CA LEU A 49 6.75 -3.26 -4.18
C LEU A 49 5.42 -2.60 -4.48
N GLN A 50 4.98 -2.66 -5.74
CA GLN A 50 3.70 -2.13 -6.15
C GLN A 50 2.98 -3.11 -7.07
N CYS A 51 1.74 -3.45 -6.71
CA CYS A 51 0.86 -4.22 -7.58
C CYS A 51 -0.19 -3.29 -8.21
N THR A 52 -0.33 -3.35 -9.54
CA THR A 52 -1.34 -2.57 -10.25
C THR A 52 -2.68 -3.30 -10.29
N LYS A 53 -3.74 -2.63 -10.74
CA LYS A 53 -5.08 -3.22 -10.91
C LYS A 53 -5.07 -4.41 -11.89
N ASP A 54 -4.18 -4.40 -12.87
CA ASP A 54 -4.00 -5.48 -13.84
C ASP A 54 -3.07 -6.61 -13.34
N HIS A 55 -2.77 -6.61 -12.04
CA HIS A 55 -1.84 -7.55 -11.39
C HIS A 55 -0.43 -7.54 -11.99
N ALA A 56 0.03 -6.37 -12.46
CA ALA A 56 1.42 -6.19 -12.86
C ALA A 56 2.24 -5.75 -11.64
N LEU A 57 3.44 -6.32 -11.48
CA LEU A 57 4.27 -6.14 -10.31
C LEU A 57 5.49 -5.27 -10.63
N PHE A 58 5.67 -4.21 -9.84
CA PHE A 58 6.79 -3.29 -9.95
C PHE A 58 7.58 -3.22 -8.64
N VAL A 59 8.88 -2.98 -8.76
CA VAL A 59 9.72 -2.53 -7.65
C VAL A 59 10.02 -1.04 -7.83
N ILE A 60 9.87 -0.28 -6.77
CA ILE A 60 10.11 1.16 -6.70
C ILE A 60 11.38 1.39 -5.90
N ASN A 61 12.30 2.14 -6.49
CA ASN A 61 13.45 2.65 -5.76
C ASN A 61 13.04 3.88 -4.95
N ALA A 62 12.96 3.73 -3.62
CA ALA A 62 12.49 4.77 -2.71
C ALA A 62 13.24 6.10 -2.81
N SER A 63 14.52 6.10 -3.22
CA SER A 63 15.32 7.33 -3.34
C SER A 63 15.07 8.12 -4.63
N THR A 64 14.58 7.46 -5.69
CA THR A 64 14.43 8.07 -7.03
C THR A 64 13.02 8.01 -7.58
N LEU A 65 12.14 7.24 -6.93
CA LEU A 65 10.79 6.89 -7.40
C LEU A 65 10.74 6.21 -8.76
N ALA A 66 11.89 5.74 -9.27
CA ALA A 66 11.97 4.94 -10.48
C ALA A 66 11.31 3.58 -10.24
N GLN A 67 10.49 3.14 -11.20
CA GLN A 67 9.75 1.88 -11.16
C GLN A 67 10.33 0.90 -12.17
N TYR A 68 10.59 -0.33 -11.73
CA TYR A 68 11.16 -1.39 -12.56
C TYR A 68 10.20 -2.60 -12.59
N PRO A 69 9.94 -3.18 -13.78
CA PRO A 69 9.03 -4.33 -13.89
C PRO A 69 9.65 -5.58 -13.27
N LEU A 70 8.85 -6.34 -12.52
CA LEU A 70 9.26 -7.62 -11.91
C LEU A 70 8.67 -8.85 -12.62
N ASP A 71 7.62 -8.67 -13.42
CA ASP A 71 6.95 -9.75 -14.15
C ASP A 71 6.70 -9.38 -15.63
N GLU A 72 6.24 -10.36 -16.41
CA GLU A 72 5.99 -10.19 -17.85
C GLU A 72 4.90 -9.15 -18.14
N LYS A 73 3.85 -9.08 -17.31
CA LYS A 73 2.79 -8.08 -17.49
C LYS A 73 3.33 -6.67 -17.25
N ALA A 74 4.11 -6.46 -16.19
CA ALA A 74 4.75 -5.18 -15.95
C ALA A 74 5.70 -4.81 -17.10
N ALA A 75 6.47 -5.76 -17.62
CA ALA A 75 7.37 -5.53 -18.75
C ALA A 75 6.59 -5.13 -20.02
N GLU A 76 5.45 -5.76 -20.31
CA GLU A 76 4.58 -5.40 -21.43
C GLU A 76 3.99 -3.99 -21.26
N LEU A 77 3.54 -3.63 -20.05
CA LEU A 77 3.02 -2.29 -19.76
C LEU A 77 4.07 -1.20 -19.98
N VAL A 78 5.34 -1.49 -19.64
CA VAL A 78 6.47 -0.58 -19.90
C VAL A 78 6.74 -0.48 -21.41
N LYS A 79 6.81 -1.60 -22.12
CA LYS A 79 7.05 -1.65 -23.58
C LYS A 79 5.98 -0.90 -24.38
N THR A 80 4.71 -1.12 -24.04
CA THR A 80 3.56 -0.51 -24.70
C THR A 80 3.29 0.92 -24.26
N LYS A 81 4.03 1.44 -23.27
CA LYS A 81 3.79 2.73 -22.57
C LYS A 81 2.41 2.84 -21.92
N LYS A 82 1.66 1.74 -21.83
CA LYS A 82 0.33 1.68 -21.20
C LYS A 82 0.40 1.85 -19.69
N TRP A 83 1.56 1.63 -19.07
CA TRP A 83 1.77 1.88 -17.64
C TRP A 83 1.40 3.31 -17.22
N LEU A 84 1.57 4.31 -18.10
CA LEU A 84 1.14 5.71 -17.86
C LEU A 84 -0.37 5.85 -17.68
N LEU A 85 -1.16 4.98 -18.30
CA LEU A 85 -2.62 5.00 -18.28
C LEU A 85 -3.22 4.13 -17.16
N SER A 86 -2.39 3.38 -16.45
CA SER A 86 -2.81 2.41 -15.42
C SER A 86 -2.85 3.00 -14.00
N HIS A 87 -2.82 4.33 -13.86
CA HIS A 87 -2.80 5.08 -12.61
C HIS A 87 -4.21 5.36 -12.08
#